data_AF-A0A6A4RCU6-F1
#
_entry.id   AF-A0A6A4RCU6-F1
#
_cell.length_a   1.000
_cell.length_b   1.000
_cell.length_c   1.000
_cell.angle_alpha   90.00
_cell.angle_beta   90.00
_cell.angle_gamma   90.00
#
_symmetry.space_group_name_H-M   'P 1'
#
loop_
_entity.id
_entity.type
_entity.pdbx_description
1 polymer ?
#
loop_
_entity_poly.entity_id
_entity_poly.type
_entity_poly.pdbx_seq_one_letter_code
_entity_poly.pdbx_strand_id
1 'polypeptide(L)'
;MDYLEIEKRCRRGDTSPEAIHKRLIAARMMSSFSQKELAASAGIKYTTFRSQEQAGSPSVQLMTYFLSAFQVDFNFILGGDPARLPSDVLQEILKHLD
;
A
#
# COMPACT_ATOMS: atom_id res chain seq x y z
N MET A 1 -12.15 16.42 -1.03
CA MET A 1 -12.40 15.41 -2.08
C MET A 1 -13.74 14.78 -1.81
N ASP A 2 -14.54 14.55 -2.85
CA ASP A 2 -15.77 13.76 -2.72
C ASP A 2 -15.41 12.29 -2.46
N TYR A 3 -16.25 11.57 -1.71
CA TYR A 3 -16.01 10.18 -1.31
C TYR A 3 -15.85 9.26 -2.52
N LEU A 4 -16.65 9.46 -3.56
CA LEU A 4 -16.58 8.72 -4.83
C LEU A 4 -15.24 8.92 -5.56
N GLU A 5 -14.66 10.11 -5.46
CA GLU A 5 -13.38 10.43 -6.08
C GLU A 5 -12.22 9.74 -5.37
N ILE A 6 -12.29 9.65 -4.04
CA ILE A 6 -11.34 8.88 -3.22
C ILE A 6 -11.40 7.40 -3.60
N GLU A 7 -12.59 6.80 -3.65
CA GLU A 7 -12.74 5.38 -4.01
C GLU A 7 -12.18 5.07 -5.41
N LYS A 8 -12.39 5.99 -6.37
CA LYS A 8 -11.85 5.87 -7.71
C LYS A 8 -10.32 5.93 -7.73
N ARG A 9 -9.71 6.86 -7.00
CA ARG A 9 -8.23 6.97 -6.89
C ARG A 9 -7.61 5.77 -6.18
N CYS A 10 -8.29 5.21 -5.18
CA CYS A 10 -7.87 3.99 -4.49
C CYS A 10 -8.10 2.71 -5.33
N ARG A 11 -8.76 2.82 -6.49
CA ARG A 11 -9.18 1.70 -7.33
C ARG A 11 -9.96 0.66 -6.50
N ARG A 12 -10.96 1.12 -5.75
CA ARG A 12 -11.73 0.25 -4.86
C ARG A 12 -12.41 -0.88 -5.67
N GLY A 13 -12.26 -2.10 -5.19
CA GLY A 13 -12.78 -3.32 -5.82
C GLY A 13 -11.88 -3.91 -6.92
N ASP A 14 -10.85 -3.18 -7.38
CA ASP A 14 -9.91 -3.68 -8.36
C ASP A 14 -8.80 -4.51 -7.68
N THR A 15 -8.93 -5.83 -7.66
CA THR A 15 -7.91 -6.72 -7.07
C THR A 15 -6.84 -7.13 -8.09
N SER A 16 -6.71 -6.41 -9.21
CA SER A 16 -5.66 -6.71 -10.19
C SER A 16 -4.26 -6.46 -9.60
N PRO A 17 -3.25 -7.21 -10.05
CA PRO A 17 -1.86 -6.97 -9.66
C PRO A 17 -1.41 -5.52 -9.90
N GLU A 18 -1.88 -4.88 -10.98
CA GLU A 18 -1.54 -3.49 -11.28
C GLU A 18 -2.09 -2.53 -10.22
N ALA A 19 -3.35 -2.70 -9.80
CA ALA A 19 -3.94 -1.86 -8.76
C ALA A 19 -3.22 -2.05 -7.40
N ILE A 20 -2.93 -3.29 -7.03
CA ILE A 20 -2.19 -3.60 -5.80
C ILE A 20 -0.78 -3.00 -5.85
N HIS A 21 -0.08 -3.11 -6.97
CA HIS A 21 1.23 -2.51 -7.19
C HIS A 21 1.22 -1.00 -6.91
N LYS A 22 0.25 -0.27 -7.47
CA LYS A 22 0.14 1.18 -7.25
C LYS A 22 -0.11 1.53 -5.77
N ARG A 23 -0.97 0.77 -5.09
CA ARG A 23 -1.24 0.98 -3.66
C ARG A 23 -0.01 0.68 -2.80
N LEU A 24 0.75 -0.36 -3.11
CA LEU A 24 2.01 -0.68 -2.42
C LEU A 24 3.05 0.42 -2.58
N ILE A 25 3.20 0.96 -3.80
CA ILE A 25 4.08 2.11 -4.04
C ILE A 25 3.61 3.29 -3.19
N ALA A 26 2.33 3.65 -3.24
CA ALA A 26 1.82 4.79 -2.49
C ALA A 26 2.01 4.63 -0.97
N ALA A 27 1.74 3.44 -0.43
CA ALA A 27 1.98 3.11 0.98
C ALA A 27 3.47 3.20 1.36
N ARG A 28 4.38 2.76 0.48
CA ARG A 28 5.82 2.93 0.70
C ARG A 28 6.22 4.41 0.64
N MET A 29 5.74 5.16 -0.34
CA MET A 29 6.08 6.58 -0.48
C MET A 29 5.62 7.40 0.73
N MET A 30 4.46 7.09 1.31
CA MET A 30 4.01 7.67 2.58
C MET A 30 5.01 7.44 3.72
N SER A 31 5.63 6.25 3.79
CA SER A 31 6.64 5.96 4.83
C SER A 31 7.97 6.70 4.64
N SER A 32 8.16 7.39 3.50
CA SER A 32 9.43 8.02 3.10
C SER A 32 10.63 7.05 2.99
N PHE A 33 10.39 5.74 3.08
CA PHE A 33 11.44 4.73 2.96
C PHE A 33 11.70 4.35 1.50
N SER A 34 12.97 4.13 1.18
CA SER A 34 13.35 3.39 -0.01
C SER A 34 12.88 1.94 0.07
N GLN A 35 12.81 1.26 -1.07
CA GLN A 35 12.50 -0.17 -1.11
C GLN A 35 13.47 -1.00 -0.25
N LYS A 36 14.74 -0.60 -0.15
CA LYS A 36 15.76 -1.30 0.65
C LYS A 36 15.51 -1.14 2.15
N GLU A 37 15.24 0.09 2.59
CA GLU A 37 14.97 0.40 4.00
C GLU A 37 13.67 -0.25 4.48
N LEU A 38 12.63 -0.24 3.64
CA LEU A 38 11.37 -0.88 3.98
C LEU A 38 11.52 -2.41 4.05
N ALA A 39 12.25 -3.01 3.11
CA ALA A 39 12.54 -4.44 3.15
C ALA A 39 13.30 -4.83 4.42
N ALA A 40 14.34 -4.06 4.78
CA ALA A 40 15.12 -4.29 6.00
C ALA A 40 14.25 -4.18 7.26
N SER A 41 13.39 -3.16 7.33
CA SER A 41 12.49 -2.92 8.46
C SER A 41 11.40 -3.99 8.58
N ALA A 42 10.92 -4.51 7.45
CA ALA A 42 9.96 -5.61 7.40
C ALA A 42 10.58 -7.00 7.63
N GLY A 43 11.91 -7.10 7.74
CA GLY A 43 12.63 -8.36 7.85
C GLY A 43 12.53 -9.23 6.58
N ILE A 44 12.40 -8.59 5.41
CA ILE A 44 12.26 -9.24 4.10
C ILE A 44 13.53 -8.95 3.27
N LYS A 45 13.99 -9.93 2.49
CA LYS A 45 15.09 -9.70 1.53
C LYS A 45 14.68 -8.62 0.52
N TYR A 46 15.57 -7.67 0.24
CA TYR A 46 15.32 -6.58 -0.72
C TYR A 46 14.77 -7.08 -2.07
N THR A 47 15.36 -8.14 -2.64
CA THR A 47 14.91 -8.72 -3.92
C THR A 47 13.49 -9.26 -3.84
N THR A 48 13.12 -9.86 -2.71
CA THR A 48 11.77 -10.36 -2.44
C THR A 48 10.78 -9.20 -2.34
N PHE A 49 11.09 -8.17 -1.55
CA PHE A 49 10.25 -6.98 -1.44
C PHE A 49 10.03 -6.33 -2.82
N ARG A 50 11.12 -6.11 -3.57
CA ARG A 50 11.07 -5.53 -4.92
C ARG A 50 10.18 -6.35 -5.85
N SER A 51 10.29 -7.68 -5.82
CA SER A 51 9.45 -8.57 -6.63
C SER A 51 7.97 -8.49 -6.24
N GLN A 52 7.66 -8.48 -4.94
CA GLN A 52 6.28 -8.38 -4.45
C GLN A 52 5.65 -7.04 -4.79
N GLU A 53 6.39 -5.93 -4.59
CA GLU A 53 5.91 -4.60 -4.94
C GLU A 53 5.66 -4.53 -6.46
N GLN A 54 6.64 -4.91 -7.28
CA GLN A 54 6.53 -4.86 -8.75
C GLN A 54 5.41 -5.74 -9.32
N ALA A 55 5.23 -6.94 -8.76
CA ALA A 55 4.22 -7.88 -9.22
C ALA A 55 2.84 -7.65 -8.59
N GLY A 56 2.69 -6.70 -7.67
CA GLY A 56 1.42 -6.48 -6.96
C GLY A 56 0.95 -7.71 -6.18
N SER A 57 1.88 -8.50 -5.65
CA SER A 57 1.61 -9.76 -4.95
C SER A 57 2.29 -9.76 -3.57
N PRO A 58 1.83 -8.90 -2.64
CA PRO A 58 2.43 -8.78 -1.33
C PRO A 58 2.19 -10.06 -0.51
N SER A 59 3.21 -10.49 0.23
CA SER A 59 3.05 -11.58 1.19
C SER A 59 2.30 -11.11 2.43
N VAL A 60 1.76 -12.07 3.18
CA VAL A 60 1.13 -11.79 4.48
C VAL A 60 2.11 -11.08 5.41
N GLN A 61 3.38 -11.48 5.44
CA GLN A 61 4.41 -10.81 6.25
C GLN A 61 4.53 -9.32 5.92
N LEU A 62 4.56 -8.97 4.62
CA LEU A 62 4.68 -7.58 4.20
C LEU A 62 3.43 -6.77 4.60
N MET A 63 2.24 -7.33 4.38
CA MET A 63 0.99 -6.66 4.73
C MET A 63 0.84 -6.50 6.25
N THR A 64 1.24 -7.50 7.04
CA THR A 64 1.27 -7.40 8.51
C THR A 64 2.21 -6.30 8.97
N TYR A 65 3.38 -6.16 8.33
CA TYR A 65 4.30 -5.06 8.63
C TYR A 65 3.69 -3.68 8.29
N PHE A 66 3.03 -3.55 7.14
CA PHE A 66 2.33 -2.32 6.77
C PHE A 66 1.22 -1.95 7.75
N LEU A 67 0.46 -2.94 8.23
CA LEU A 67 -0.56 -2.73 9.25
C LEU A 67 0.06 -2.30 10.58
N SER A 68 1.11 -2.98 11.05
CA SER A 68 1.69 -2.71 12.37
C SER A 68 2.50 -1.41 12.42
N ALA A 69 3.24 -1.09 11.37
CA ALA A 69 4.12 0.07 11.33
C ALA A 69 3.42 1.34 10.84
N PHE A 70 2.44 1.21 9.93
CA PHE A 70 1.86 2.35 9.22
C PHE A 70 0.33 2.37 9.22
N GLN A 71 -0.33 1.44 9.92
CA GLN A 71 -1.79 1.31 9.96
C GLN A 71 -2.44 1.15 8.58
N VAL A 72 -1.68 0.61 7.61
CA VAL A 72 -2.19 0.32 6.26
C VAL A 72 -2.79 -1.07 6.25
N ASP A 73 -4.11 -1.12 6.16
CA ASP A 73 -4.88 -2.36 6.26
C ASP A 73 -4.80 -3.24 4.99
N PHE A 74 -4.94 -4.56 5.20
CA PHE A 74 -4.98 -5.56 4.12
C PHE A 74 -6.05 -5.28 3.08
N ASN A 75 -7.25 -4.85 3.52
CA ASN A 75 -8.36 -4.54 2.62
C ASN A 75 -8.05 -3.33 1.74
N PHE A 76 -7.27 -2.38 2.24
CA PHE A 76 -6.77 -1.29 1.42
C PHE A 76 -5.73 -1.80 0.41
N ILE A 77 -4.72 -2.55 0.84
CA ILE A 77 -3.66 -3.05 -0.05
C ILE A 77 -4.25 -3.91 -1.18
N LEU A 78 -5.15 -4.84 -0.86
CA LEU A 78 -5.69 -5.82 -1.81
C LEU A 78 -6.92 -5.30 -2.55
N GLY A 79 -7.86 -4.68 -1.84
CA GLY A 79 -9.16 -4.28 -2.38
C GLY A 79 -9.33 -2.77 -2.59
N GLY A 80 -8.37 -1.94 -2.17
CA GLY A 80 -8.44 -0.50 -2.32
C GLY A 80 -9.53 0.16 -1.49
N ASP A 81 -9.91 -0.43 -0.34
CA ASP A 81 -10.95 0.11 0.55
C ASP A 81 -10.40 1.26 1.43
N PRO A 82 -10.72 2.54 1.13
CA PRO A 82 -10.22 3.67 1.89
C PRO A 82 -10.84 3.79 3.29
N ALA A 83 -12.01 3.19 3.54
CA ALA A 83 -12.69 3.26 4.82
C ALA A 83 -11.97 2.48 5.94
N ARG A 84 -11.01 1.63 5.55
CA ARG A 84 -10.19 0.82 6.46
C ARG A 84 -8.92 1.52 6.91
N LEU A 85 -8.66 2.74 6.41
CA LEU A 85 -7.50 3.53 6.79
C LEU A 85 -7.89 4.67 7.74
N PRO A 86 -7.01 5.01 8.70
CA PRO A 86 -7.07 6.30 9.39
C PRO A 86 -7.05 7.46 8.40
N SER A 87 -7.75 8.56 8.72
CA SER A 87 -7.92 9.67 7.79
C SER A 87 -6.60 10.35 7.39
N ASP A 88 -5.67 10.48 8.34
CA ASP A 88 -4.32 11.00 8.11
C ASP A 88 -3.50 10.10 7.18
N VAL A 89 -3.51 8.78 7.43
CA VAL A 89 -2.86 7.78 6.56
C VAL A 89 -3.42 7.82 5.14
N LEU A 90 -4.75 7.88 5.01
CA LEU A 90 -5.41 7.98 3.71
C LEU A 90 -5.01 9.25 2.96
N GLN A 91 -4.98 10.41 3.63
CA GLN A 91 -4.60 11.67 2.99
C GLN A 91 -3.15 11.63 2.48
N GLU A 92 -2.22 11.07 3.25
CA GLU A 92 -0.84 10.93 2.79
C GLU A 92 -0.72 9.96 1.60
N ILE A 93 -1.39 8.81 1.64
CA ILE A 93 -1.39 7.85 0.53
C ILE A 93 -1.98 8.46 -0.75
N LEU A 94 -3.04 9.27 -0.63
CA LEU A 94 -3.68 9.93 -1.77
C LEU A 94 -2.78 10.97 -2.46
N LYS A 95 -1.71 11.46 -1.82
CA LYS A 95 -0.71 12.32 -2.47
C LYS A 95 0.16 11.54 -3.45
N HIS A 96 0.21 10.22 -3.32
CA HIS A 96 1.08 9.32 -4.08
C HIS A 96 0.31 8.33 -4.98
N LEU A 97 -1.03 8.42 -5.01
CA LEU A 97 -1.89 7.65 -5.91
C LEU A 97 -2.23 8.49 -7.15
N ASP A 98 -1.64 8.17 -8.30
CA ASP A 98 -1.99 8.76 -9.59
C ASP A 98 -3.28 8.15 -10.21
#